data_AF-A0A7V9TXY8-F1
#
_entry.id   AF-A0A7V9TXY8-F1
#
_cell.length_a   1.000
_cell.length_b   1.000
_cell.length_c   1.000
_cell.angle_alpha   90.00
_cell.angle_beta   90.00
_cell.angle_gamma   90.00
#
_symmetry.space_group_name_H-M   'P 1'
#
loop_
_entity.id
_entity.type
_entity.pdbx_description
1 polymer ?
#
loop_
_entity_poly.entity_id
_entity_poly.type
_entity_poly.pdbx_seq_one_letter_code
_entity_poly.pdbx_strand_id
1 'polypeptide(L)'
;MSQLEETLRTIIDERIAAHLASLPQPKTEPVDNDTAKQIAQYELIAHKPYLNKKEIALYLGCSERSVEEWAARQENLLPVGYAGSDMRAKRENLDKWVEREAQRKRLKLAS
;
A
#
# COMPACT_ATOMS: atom_id res chain seq x y z
N MET A 1 27.81 38.03 21.93
CA MET A 1 27.52 38.21 20.49
C MET A 1 27.42 39.69 20.22
N SER A 2 27.98 40.15 19.11
CA SER A 2 27.94 41.57 18.73
C SER A 2 26.59 41.92 18.10
N GLN A 3 26.17 43.17 18.25
CA GLN A 3 24.95 43.71 17.64
C GLN A 3 24.92 43.50 16.10
N LEU A 4 26.10 43.43 15.49
CA LEU A 4 26.29 43.21 14.07
C LEU A 4 26.05 41.74 13.68
N GLU A 5 26.36 40.79 14.56
CA GLU A 5 26.06 39.36 14.36
C GLU A 5 24.56 39.08 14.41
N GLU A 6 23.83 39.71 15.35
CA GLU A 6 22.37 39.60 15.42
C GLU A 6 21.70 40.18 14.17
N THR A 7 22.15 41.36 13.73
CA THR A 7 21.61 42.02 12.52
C THR A 7 21.83 41.16 11.28
N LEU A 8 23.03 40.59 11.11
CA LEU A 8 23.32 39.68 9.99
C LEU A 8 22.46 38.42 10.04
N ARG A 9 22.20 37.88 11.23
CA ARG A 9 21.38 36.69 11.39
C ARG A 9 19.93 36.95 10.99
N THR A 10 19.35 38.08 11.41
CA THR A 10 17.99 38.47 11.01
C THR A 10 17.84 38.61 9.50
N ILE A 11 18.81 39.27 8.84
CA ILE A 11 18.78 39.43 7.38
C ILE A 11 18.87 38.10 6.65
N ILE A 12 19.70 37.18 7.15
CA ILE A 12 19.84 35.83 6.58
C ILE A 12 18.52 35.06 6.74
N ASP A 13 17.92 35.08 7.93
CA ASP A 13 16.67 34.38 8.21
C ASP A 13 15.50 34.92 7.36
N GLU A 14 15.41 36.24 7.20
CA GLU A 14 14.42 36.88 6.32
C GLU A 14 14.61 36.47 4.85
N ARG A 15 15.87 36.40 4.37
CA ARG A 15 16.16 35.94 3.01
C ARG A 15 15.82 34.48 2.79
N ILE A 16 16.12 33.62 3.76
CA ILE A 16 15.79 32.19 3.71
C ILE A 16 14.27 32.02 3.68
N ALA A 17 13.53 32.72 4.55
CA ALA A 17 12.08 32.66 4.59
C ALA A 17 11.44 33.13 3.26
N ALA A 18 11.92 34.25 2.70
CA ALA A 18 11.46 34.75 1.42
C ALA A 18 11.74 33.77 0.27
N HIS A 19 12.92 33.14 0.26
CA HIS A 19 13.28 32.13 -0.73
C HIS A 19 12.39 30.88 -0.62
N LEU A 20 12.20 30.35 0.59
CA LEU A 20 11.33 29.20 0.84
C LEU A 20 9.87 29.47 0.44
N ALA A 21 9.38 30.70 0.65
CA ALA A 21 8.04 31.10 0.23
C ALA A 21 7.90 31.22 -1.30
N SER A 22 9.00 31.49 -2.02
CA SER A 22 9.02 31.57 -3.48
C SER A 22 9.14 30.22 -4.18
N LEU A 23 9.52 29.17 -3.45
CA LEU A 23 9.56 27.83 -4.01
C LEU A 23 8.13 27.33 -4.25
N PRO A 24 7.85 26.67 -5.38
CA PRO A 24 6.56 26.04 -5.60
C PRO A 24 6.35 25.01 -4.49
N GLN A 25 5.40 25.28 -3.59
CA GLN A 25 5.02 24.28 -2.61
C GLN A 25 4.49 23.07 -3.36
N PRO A 26 4.99 21.85 -3.07
CA PRO A 26 4.42 20.67 -3.66
C PRO A 26 2.94 20.66 -3.27
N LYS A 27 2.06 20.66 -4.27
CA LYS A 27 0.66 20.31 -4.07
C LYS A 27 0.63 18.83 -3.73
N THR A 28 0.98 18.48 -2.49
CA THR A 28 0.53 17.24 -1.91
C THR A 28 -0.97 17.44 -1.75
N GLU A 29 -1.75 16.94 -2.70
CA GLU A 29 -3.15 16.64 -2.42
C GLU A 29 -3.15 15.87 -1.09
N PRO A 30 -3.96 16.26 -0.10
CA PRO A 30 -4.06 15.50 1.12
C PRO A 30 -4.45 14.09 0.70
N VAL A 31 -3.51 13.15 0.83
CA VAL A 31 -3.81 11.74 0.65
C VAL A 31 -4.93 11.46 1.62
N ASP A 32 -6.08 11.07 1.08
CA ASP A 32 -7.26 10.74 1.86
C ASP A 32 -6.81 9.85 3.02
N ASN A 33 -7.21 10.19 4.24
CA ASN A 33 -6.70 9.57 5.46
C ASN A 33 -6.93 8.04 5.42
N ASP A 34 -7.96 7.61 4.71
CA ASP A 34 -8.26 6.19 4.49
C ASP A 34 -7.29 5.54 3.49
N THR A 35 -6.86 6.27 2.44
CA THR A 35 -5.81 5.82 1.52
C THR A 35 -4.46 5.72 2.24
N ALA A 36 -4.13 6.69 3.09
CA ALA A 36 -2.89 6.67 3.88
C ALA A 36 -2.85 5.46 4.84
N LYS A 37 -3.97 5.16 5.51
CA LYS A 37 -4.09 3.96 6.35
C LYS A 37 -3.96 2.68 5.55
N GLN A 38 -4.55 2.61 4.36
CA GLN A 38 -4.39 1.44 3.48
C GLN A 38 -2.93 1.25 3.10
N ILE A 39 -2.23 2.30 2.64
CA ILE A 39 -0.82 2.23 2.26
C ILE A 39 0.03 1.72 3.43
N ALA A 40 -0.14 2.28 4.63
CA ALA A 40 0.60 1.84 5.81
C ALA A 40 0.33 0.38 6.17
N GLN A 41 -0.93 -0.09 6.05
CA GLN A 41 -1.26 -1.50 6.28
C GLN A 41 -0.66 -2.43 5.22
N TYR A 42 -0.61 -1.97 3.96
CA TYR A 42 0.03 -2.70 2.86
C TYR A 42 1.55 -2.81 3.04
N GLU A 43 2.22 -1.77 3.50
CA GLU A 43 3.66 -1.80 3.82
C GLU A 43 3.99 -2.83 4.90
N LEU A 44 3.15 -2.96 5.93
CA LEU A 44 3.33 -3.93 7.01
C LEU A 44 3.20 -5.39 6.55
N ILE A 45 2.44 -5.66 5.48
CA ILE A 45 2.31 -7.00 4.89
C ILE A 45 3.24 -7.21 3.69
N ALA A 46 3.84 -6.14 3.15
CA ALA A 46 4.68 -6.16 1.94
C ALA A 46 5.86 -7.15 2.05
N HIS A 47 6.41 -7.32 3.25
CA HIS A 47 7.58 -8.15 3.49
C HIS A 47 7.24 -9.56 4.00
N LYS A 48 5.97 -9.87 4.25
CA LYS A 48 5.57 -11.16 4.82
C LYS A 48 5.56 -12.26 3.75
N PRO A 49 6.28 -13.39 3.95
CA PRO A 49 6.28 -14.50 3.00
C PRO A 49 4.97 -15.31 3.05
N TYR A 50 4.31 -15.33 4.20
CA TYR A 50 3.02 -15.97 4.42
C TYR A 50 2.02 -14.96 4.95
N LEU A 51 0.84 -14.95 4.35
CA LEU A 51 -0.28 -14.08 4.70
C LEU A 51 -1.38 -14.92 5.37
N ASN A 52 -1.93 -14.44 6.47
CA ASN A 52 -3.13 -15.00 7.09
C ASN A 52 -4.40 -14.52 6.37
N LYS A 53 -5.56 -15.11 6.66
CA LYS A 53 -6.84 -14.74 6.02
C LYS A 53 -7.11 -13.23 5.94
N LYS A 54 -6.87 -12.50 7.04
CA LYS A 54 -7.09 -11.03 7.09
C LYS A 54 -6.13 -10.29 6.18
N GLU A 55 -4.87 -10.69 6.19
CA GLU A 55 -3.82 -10.10 5.36
C GLU A 55 -4.02 -10.43 3.88
N ILE A 56 -4.56 -11.61 3.56
CA ILE A 56 -4.96 -11.96 2.19
C ILE A 56 -6.11 -11.07 1.72
N ALA A 57 -7.12 -10.88 2.55
CA ALA A 57 -8.26 -10.02 2.25
C ALA A 57 -7.80 -8.57 2.00
N LEU A 58 -6.94 -8.05 2.88
CA LEU A 58 -6.30 -6.75 2.70
C LEU A 58 -5.51 -6.71 1.40
N TYR A 59 -4.64 -7.69 1.16
CA TYR A 59 -3.77 -7.76 -0.02
C TYR A 59 -4.53 -7.75 -1.35
N LEU A 60 -5.66 -8.47 -1.41
CA LEU A 60 -6.50 -8.57 -2.59
C LEU A 60 -7.53 -7.44 -2.68
N GLY A 61 -7.61 -6.56 -1.68
CA GLY A 61 -8.60 -5.49 -1.60
C GLY A 61 -10.04 -6.01 -1.51
N CYS A 62 -10.27 -7.12 -0.79
CA CYS A 62 -11.58 -7.77 -0.68
C CYS A 62 -11.96 -8.10 0.78
N SER A 63 -13.15 -8.66 0.98
CA SER A 63 -13.60 -9.11 2.31
C SER A 63 -13.02 -10.49 2.68
N GLU A 64 -12.88 -10.78 3.98
CA GLU A 64 -12.46 -12.12 4.46
C GLU A 64 -13.41 -13.23 3.99
N ARG A 65 -14.72 -12.91 3.89
CA ARG A 65 -15.71 -13.84 3.35
C ARG A 65 -15.43 -14.20 1.89
N SER A 66 -15.06 -13.22 1.07
CA SER A 66 -14.70 -13.46 -0.33
C SER A 66 -13.48 -14.37 -0.44
N VAL A 67 -12.51 -14.24 0.47
CA VAL A 67 -11.34 -15.12 0.54
C VAL A 67 -11.75 -16.57 0.81
N GLU A 68 -12.64 -16.80 1.77
CA GLU A 68 -13.18 -18.14 2.08
C GLU A 68 -13.97 -18.72 0.90
N GLU A 69 -14.84 -17.91 0.28
CA GLU A 69 -15.60 -18.31 -0.89
C GLU A 69 -14.67 -18.70 -2.04
N TRP A 70 -13.61 -17.93 -2.31
CA TRP A 70 -12.64 -18.23 -3.37
C TRP A 70 -11.75 -19.43 -3.05
N ALA A 71 -11.44 -19.65 -1.77
CA ALA A 71 -10.76 -20.85 -1.30
C ALA A 71 -11.63 -22.12 -1.40
N ALA A 72 -12.96 -21.98 -1.45
CA ALA A 72 -13.90 -23.10 -1.53
C ALA A 72 -14.40 -23.41 -2.96
N ARG A 73 -14.05 -22.60 -3.97
CA ARG A 73 -14.47 -22.81 -5.37
C ARG A 73 -13.87 -24.09 -5.94
N GLN A 74 -14.55 -24.77 -6.88
CA GLN A 74 -13.94 -25.91 -7.58
C GLN A 74 -12.95 -25.47 -8.68
N GLU A 75 -13.24 -24.35 -9.33
CA GLU A 75 -12.40 -23.79 -10.39
C GLU A 75 -11.64 -22.55 -9.91
N ASN A 76 -10.36 -22.46 -10.28
CA ASN A 76 -9.48 -21.32 -9.97
C ASN A 76 -9.39 -20.99 -8.47
N LEU A 77 -9.26 -22.03 -7.66
CA LEU A 77 -9.01 -22.00 -6.23
C LEU A 77 -7.93 -20.99 -5.84
N LEU A 78 -8.23 -20.20 -4.81
CA LEU A 78 -7.22 -19.39 -4.16
C LEU A 78 -6.16 -20.32 -3.53
N PRO A 79 -4.85 -20.09 -3.75
CA PRO A 79 -3.79 -21.00 -3.32
C PRO A 79 -3.49 -20.86 -1.83
N VAL A 80 -4.40 -21.35 -1.01
CA VAL A 80 -4.33 -21.32 0.46
C VAL A 80 -4.03 -22.72 1.02
N GLY A 81 -3.29 -22.75 2.12
CA GLY A 81 -3.12 -23.92 2.98
C GLY A 81 -3.64 -23.62 4.38
N TYR A 82 -3.75 -24.65 5.21
CA TYR A 82 -4.21 -24.53 6.59
C TYR A 82 -3.13 -24.99 7.56
N ALA A 83 -2.80 -24.14 8.53
CA ALA A 83 -1.96 -24.48 9.66
C ALA A 83 -2.86 -24.64 10.90
N GLY A 84 -3.38 -25.86 11.11
CA GLY A 84 -4.48 -26.07 12.05
C GLY A 84 -5.78 -25.47 11.53
N SER A 85 -6.42 -24.61 12.31
CA SER A 85 -7.61 -23.85 11.89
C SER A 85 -7.30 -22.61 11.04
N ASP A 86 -6.04 -22.19 10.99
CA ASP A 86 -5.67 -20.90 10.41
C ASP A 86 -5.34 -21.03 8.93
N MET A 87 -6.14 -20.35 8.10
CA MET A 87 -5.87 -20.21 6.67
C MET A 87 -4.64 -19.32 6.45
N ARG A 88 -3.69 -19.83 5.67
CA ARG A 88 -2.46 -19.13 5.27
C ARG A 88 -2.17 -19.33 3.80
N ALA A 89 -1.61 -18.32 3.17
CA ALA A 89 -1.14 -18.41 1.79
C ALA A 89 0.29 -17.92 1.68
N LYS A 90 1.10 -18.61 0.88
CA LYS A 90 2.41 -18.09 0.49
C LYS A 90 2.18 -16.96 -0.50
N ARG A 91 2.78 -15.78 -0.26
CA ARG A 91 2.60 -14.60 -1.09
C ARG A 91 2.89 -14.86 -2.57
N GLU A 92 4.00 -15.52 -2.85
CA GLU A 92 4.40 -15.89 -4.22
C GLU A 92 3.32 -16.67 -4.98
N ASN A 93 2.58 -17.54 -4.29
CA ASN A 93 1.50 -18.31 -4.92
C ASN A 93 0.29 -17.42 -5.21
N LEU A 94 -0.03 -16.48 -4.31
CA LEU A 94 -1.07 -15.48 -4.52
C LEU A 94 -0.74 -14.58 -5.71
N ASP A 95 0.49 -14.10 -5.82
CA ASP A 95 0.93 -13.24 -6.92
C ASP A 95 0.73 -13.94 -8.27
N LYS A 96 1.20 -15.19 -8.37
CA LYS A 96 0.98 -16.02 -9.57
C LYS A 96 -0.49 -16.28 -9.86
N TRP A 97 -1.34 -16.33 -8.84
CA TRP A 97 -2.78 -16.52 -9.02
C TRP A 97 -3.45 -15.23 -9.51
N VAL A 98 -3.11 -14.08 -8.94
CA VAL A 98 -3.60 -12.76 -9.34
C VAL A 98 -3.24 -12.46 -10.79
N GLU A 99 -2.00 -12.75 -11.20
CA GLU A 99 -1.55 -12.60 -12.59
C GLU A 99 -2.37 -13.49 -13.54
N ARG A 100 -2.61 -14.75 -13.17
CA ARG A 100 -3.44 -15.68 -13.96
C ARG A 100 -4.89 -15.20 -14.09
N GLU A 101 -5.48 -14.70 -13.00
CA GLU A 101 -6.82 -14.11 -13.01
C GLU A 101 -6.89 -12.86 -13.91
N ALA A 102 -5.89 -11.98 -13.82
CA ALA A 102 -5.80 -10.80 -14.67
C ALA A 102 -5.70 -11.18 -16.16
N GLN A 103 -4.89 -12.19 -16.49
CA GLN A 103 -4.78 -12.70 -17.86
C GLN A 103 -6.10 -13.31 -18.36
N ARG A 104 -6.79 -14.11 -17.53
CA ARG A 104 -8.13 -14.65 -17.86
C ARG A 104 -9.15 -13.55 -18.13
N LYS A 105 -9.18 -12.49 -17.32
CA LYS A 105 -10.06 -11.34 -17.53
C LYS A 105 -9.76 -10.63 -18.86
N ARG A 106 -8.48 -10.42 -19.17
CA ARG A 106 -8.07 -9.81 -20.45
C ARG A 106 -8.50 -10.67 -21.65
N LEU A 107 -8.31 -11.98 -21.58
CA LEU A 107 -8.72 -12.90 -22.64
C LEU A 107 -10.24 -12.93 -22.83
N LYS A 108 -11.03 -12.91 -21.75
CA LYS A 108 -12.50 -12.84 -21.81
C LYS A 108 -13.04 -11.52 -22.38
N LEU A 109 -12.31 -10.42 -22.22
CA LEU A 109 -12.70 -9.11 -22.78
C LEU A 109 -12.33 -8.97 -24.26
N ALA A 110 -11.35 -9.75 -24.73
CA ALA A 110 -10.89 -9.74 -26.11
C ALA A 110 -11.64 -10.74 -27.02
N SER A 111 -12.44 -11.64 -26.43
CA SER A 111 -13.31 -12.61 -27.11
C SER A 111 -14.75 -12.10 -27.21
#